data_AF-E5A264-F1
#
_entry.id   AF-E5A264-F1
#
_cell.length_a   1.000
_cell.length_b   1.000
_cell.length_c   1.000
_cell.angle_alpha   90.00
_cell.angle_beta   90.00
_cell.angle_gamma   90.00
#
_symmetry.space_group_name_H-M   'P 1'
#
loop_
_entity.id
_entity.type
_entity.pdbx_description
1 polymer ?
#
loop_
_entity_poly.entity_id
_entity_poly.type
_entity_poly.pdbx_seq_one_letter_code
_entity_poly.pdbx_strand_id
1 'polypeptide(L)'
;MAPTEPPPSKKSKSTPKTVSGFVILPLTLPAIPGLPPSACDAKHYLYIKQHAPSVPTADDERSLFIANVPIDASETNLRALFAEQLGGAMVERVEFDGLVPAPALHKKWKGEGNRKGNAGASGDEEGRGRKRKREQEQELLAEGVMEDEESALPKLWSTEIKRSGSGAVVVFVDKKSCRGALKRIKETIKSAQQIHWKTSERLGIHRKSTQRHSPKPN
;
A
#
# COMPACT_ATOMS: atom_id res chain seq x y z
N MET A 1 11.59 53.90 -24.22
CA MET A 1 10.83 52.69 -23.88
C MET A 1 11.16 52.33 -22.44
N ALA A 2 10.20 52.47 -21.53
CA ALA A 2 10.43 52.17 -20.11
C ALA A 2 10.50 50.65 -19.91
N PRO A 3 11.44 50.12 -19.11
CA PRO A 3 11.48 48.70 -18.79
C PRO A 3 10.32 48.38 -17.85
N THR A 4 9.40 47.54 -18.32
CA THR A 4 8.33 46.95 -17.52
C THR A 4 8.92 46.01 -16.47
N GLU A 5 8.79 46.38 -15.19
CA GLU A 5 9.14 45.52 -14.06
C GLU A 5 8.33 44.22 -14.07
N PRO A 6 8.94 43.07 -13.73
CA PRO A 6 8.23 41.81 -13.65
C PRO A 6 7.25 41.81 -12.46
N PRO A 7 6.06 41.20 -12.60
CA PRO A 7 5.06 41.18 -11.55
C PRO A 7 5.53 40.42 -10.31
N PRO A 8 5.09 40.80 -9.11
CA PRO A 8 5.51 40.19 -7.85
C PRO A 8 5.10 38.71 -7.80
N SER A 9 6.06 37.85 -7.48
CA SER A 9 5.83 36.41 -7.32
C SER A 9 4.88 36.15 -6.14
N LYS A 10 3.75 35.49 -6.42
CA LYS A 10 2.77 35.12 -5.39
C LYS A 10 3.44 34.15 -4.41
N LYS A 11 3.57 34.56 -3.15
CA LYS A 11 4.07 33.69 -2.07
C LYS A 11 3.17 32.45 -1.98
N SER A 12 3.72 31.28 -2.24
CA SER A 12 3.00 30.01 -2.14
C SER A 12 2.55 29.79 -0.69
N LYS A 13 1.27 29.47 -0.49
CA LYS A 13 0.72 29.18 0.84
C LYS A 13 1.50 28.03 1.48
N SER A 14 1.89 28.20 2.75
CA SER A 14 2.60 27.17 3.51
C SER A 14 1.71 25.93 3.67
N THR A 15 2.25 24.75 3.36
CA THR A 15 1.53 23.48 3.54
C THR A 15 1.26 23.24 5.03
N PRO A 16 0.04 22.85 5.42
CA PRO A 16 -0.24 22.47 6.81
C PRO A 16 0.65 21.29 7.22
N LYS A 17 1.11 21.31 8.48
CA LYS A 17 1.99 20.25 9.02
C LYS A 17 1.21 19.03 9.49
N THR A 18 -0.05 19.23 9.88
CA THR A 18 -0.91 18.19 10.44
C THR A 18 -2.36 18.36 10.03
N VAL A 19 -3.09 17.26 9.87
CA VAL A 19 -4.55 17.23 9.60
C VAL A 19 -5.18 16.05 10.32
N SER A 20 -6.22 16.25 11.13
CA SER A 20 -6.95 15.16 11.82
C SER A 20 -6.06 14.13 12.57
N GLY A 21 -4.95 14.59 13.17
CA GLY A 21 -3.97 13.75 13.85
C GLY A 21 -2.94 13.05 12.95
N PHE A 22 -3.06 13.20 11.63
CA PHE A 22 -2.03 12.83 10.68
C PHE A 22 -0.96 13.92 10.59
N VAL A 23 0.28 13.48 10.45
CA VAL A 23 1.43 14.30 10.12
C VAL A 23 1.60 14.25 8.60
N ILE A 24 1.71 15.42 7.95
CA ILE A 24 1.81 15.54 6.50
C ILE A 24 3.29 15.56 6.12
N LEU A 25 3.76 14.50 5.48
CA LEU A 25 5.13 14.38 4.99
C LEU A 25 5.17 14.64 3.47
N PRO A 26 5.72 15.78 3.02
CA PRO A 26 5.95 16.03 1.59
C PRO A 26 7.13 15.20 1.08
N LEU A 27 6.89 14.41 0.04
CA LEU A 27 7.89 13.70 -0.74
C LEU A 27 8.08 14.42 -2.08
N THR A 28 9.33 14.63 -2.47
CA THR A 28 9.68 15.09 -3.81
C THR A 28 9.78 13.88 -4.73
N LEU A 29 8.96 13.85 -5.77
CA LEU A 29 9.02 12.80 -6.78
C LEU A 29 10.23 13.00 -7.69
N PRO A 30 10.81 11.92 -8.24
CA PRO A 30 11.90 12.04 -9.21
C PRO A 30 11.39 12.70 -10.49
N ALA A 31 12.23 13.54 -11.11
CA ALA A 31 11.92 14.15 -12.40
C ALA A 31 11.82 13.06 -13.49
N ILE A 32 10.75 13.11 -14.27
CA ILE A 32 10.49 12.15 -15.34
C ILE A 32 10.71 12.87 -16.69
N PRO A 33 11.58 12.34 -17.58
CA PRO A 33 11.73 12.87 -18.92
C PRO A 33 10.38 12.85 -19.66
N GLY A 34 9.98 13.99 -20.22
CA GLY A 34 8.70 14.14 -20.94
C GLY A 34 7.59 14.83 -20.13
N LEU A 35 7.80 15.10 -18.84
CA LEU A 35 6.93 16.01 -18.08
C LEU A 35 7.41 17.46 -18.23
N PRO A 36 6.51 18.45 -18.14
CA PRO A 36 6.87 19.86 -18.20
C PRO A 36 7.80 20.24 -17.05
N PRO A 37 8.66 21.27 -17.20
CA PRO A 37 9.57 21.72 -16.14
C PRO A 37 8.90 22.04 -14.80
N SER A 38 7.63 22.47 -14.86
CA SER A 38 6.79 22.75 -13.68
C SER A 38 6.42 21.50 -12.85
N ALA A 39 6.71 20.30 -13.34
CA ALA A 39 6.43 19.04 -12.65
C ALA A 39 7.72 18.33 -12.20
N CYS A 40 8.90 18.89 -12.46
CA CYS A 40 10.18 18.32 -12.03
C CYS A 40 10.36 18.30 -10.51
N ASP A 41 9.67 19.18 -9.78
CA ASP A 41 9.67 19.27 -8.32
C ASP A 41 8.32 18.87 -7.70
N ALA A 42 7.55 18.04 -8.41
CA ALA A 42 6.23 17.59 -7.97
C ALA A 42 6.30 16.96 -6.57
N LYS A 43 5.39 17.43 -5.69
CA LYS A 43 5.30 16.97 -4.30
C LYS A 43 4.15 15.98 -4.14
N HIS A 44 4.47 14.80 -3.62
CA HIS A 44 3.50 13.81 -3.17
C HIS A 44 3.38 13.87 -1.65
N TYR A 45 2.17 14.00 -1.13
CA TYR A 45 1.95 14.17 0.31
C TYR A 45 1.51 12.86 0.96
N LEU A 46 2.32 12.35 1.88
CA LEU A 46 1.98 11.23 2.74
C LEU A 46 1.29 11.71 4.01
N TYR A 47 0.29 10.97 4.47
CA TYR A 47 -0.38 11.22 5.74
C TYR A 47 -0.01 10.11 6.71
N ILE A 48 0.73 10.43 7.77
CA ILE A 48 1.31 9.43 8.69
C ILE A 48 0.74 9.62 10.09
N LYS A 49 0.29 8.53 10.72
CA LYS A 49 -0.22 8.51 12.10
C LYS A 49 0.21 7.21 12.79
N GLN A 50 0.25 7.23 14.13
CA GLN A 50 0.34 5.98 14.90
C GLN A 50 -0.81 5.05 14.53
N HIS A 51 -0.51 3.77 14.28
CA HIS A 51 -1.54 2.78 14.05
C HIS A 51 -2.36 2.59 15.32
N ALA A 52 -3.69 2.71 15.18
CA ALA A 52 -4.63 2.58 16.29
C ALA A 52 -5.93 1.95 15.72
N PRO A 53 -5.91 0.65 15.41
CA PRO A 53 -7.08 -0.05 14.89
C PRO A 53 -8.15 -0.16 15.98
N SER A 54 -9.40 -0.41 15.56
CA SER A 54 -10.50 -0.56 16.52
C SER A 54 -10.39 -1.83 17.36
N VAL A 55 -9.73 -2.87 16.82
CA VAL A 55 -9.42 -4.10 17.53
C VAL A 55 -7.92 -4.12 17.80
N PRO A 56 -7.48 -4.05 19.07
CA PRO A 56 -6.07 -4.03 19.40
C PRO A 56 -5.36 -5.30 18.92
N THR A 57 -4.29 -5.13 18.16
CA THR A 57 -3.40 -6.19 17.68
C THR A 57 -2.03 -6.07 18.36
N ALA A 58 -1.29 -7.17 18.46
CA ALA A 58 0.02 -7.20 19.12
C ALA A 58 1.05 -6.22 18.52
N ASP A 59 0.87 -5.81 17.27
CA ASP A 59 1.81 -4.97 16.52
C ASP A 59 1.45 -3.48 16.54
N ASP A 60 0.33 -3.08 17.15
CA ASP A 60 -0.19 -1.71 17.14
C ASP A 60 0.78 -0.69 17.76
N GLU A 61 1.45 -1.09 18.84
CA GLU A 61 2.37 -0.21 19.55
C GLU A 61 3.63 0.13 18.75
N ARG A 62 4.00 -0.74 17.80
CA ARG A 62 5.20 -0.59 16.97
C ARG A 62 4.88 -0.37 15.49
N SER A 63 3.65 0.01 15.16
CA SER A 63 3.23 0.24 13.78
C SER A 63 2.74 1.67 13.51
N LEU A 64 2.97 2.12 12.28
CA LEU A 64 2.48 3.39 11.75
C LEU A 64 1.51 3.12 10.60
N PHE A 65 0.42 3.87 10.58
CA PHE A 65 -0.48 3.93 9.45
C PHE A 65 -0.08 5.09 8.52
N ILE A 66 0.08 4.77 7.24
CA ILE A 66 0.41 5.72 6.17
C ILE A 66 -0.72 5.69 5.16
N ALA A 67 -1.31 6.84 4.86
CA ALA A 67 -2.29 6.98 3.79
C ALA A 67 -1.71 7.75 2.59
N ASN A 68 -2.34 7.56 1.44
CA ASN A 68 -1.93 8.11 0.15
C ASN A 68 -0.52 7.68 -0.24
N VAL A 69 -0.23 6.38 -0.20
CA VAL A 69 1.08 5.84 -0.58
C VAL A 69 1.29 5.96 -2.11
N PRO A 70 2.51 6.27 -2.61
CA PRO A 70 2.81 6.25 -4.05
C PRO A 70 2.42 4.93 -4.72
N ILE A 71 1.99 5.00 -5.98
CA ILE A 71 1.51 3.85 -6.75
C ILE A 71 2.57 2.78 -6.99
N ASP A 72 3.85 3.18 -6.98
CA ASP A 72 5.03 2.34 -7.18
C ASP A 72 5.70 1.97 -5.85
N ALA A 73 5.04 2.18 -4.72
CA ALA A 73 5.57 1.84 -3.42
C ALA A 73 5.68 0.33 -3.23
N SER A 74 6.93 -0.09 -3.07
CA SER A 74 7.31 -1.41 -2.59
C SER A 74 7.65 -1.35 -1.10
N GLU A 75 7.69 -2.52 -0.48
CA GLU A 75 8.21 -2.66 0.87
C GLU A 75 9.67 -2.17 0.97
N THR A 76 10.50 -2.48 -0.03
CA THR A 76 11.89 -2.02 -0.11
C THR A 76 12.00 -0.50 -0.14
N ASN A 77 11.12 0.19 -0.88
CA ASN A 77 11.12 1.65 -0.95
C ASN A 77 10.80 2.28 0.41
N LEU A 78 9.81 1.73 1.13
CA LEU A 78 9.45 2.23 2.46
C LEU A 78 10.53 1.91 3.49
N ARG A 79 11.12 0.71 3.46
CA ARG A 79 12.28 0.36 4.30
C ARG A 79 13.43 1.35 4.08
N ALA A 80 13.80 1.63 2.83
CA ALA A 80 14.86 2.58 2.48
C ALA A 80 14.52 4.01 2.91
N LEU A 81 13.26 4.44 2.76
CA LEU A 81 12.80 5.76 3.21
C LEU A 81 13.02 5.95 4.71
N PHE A 82 12.62 4.96 5.53
CA PHE A 82 12.78 5.05 6.98
C PHE A 82 14.23 4.90 7.45
N ALA A 83 15.00 4.01 6.81
CA ALA A 83 16.40 3.80 7.13
C ALA A 83 17.28 5.00 6.75
N GLU A 84 17.15 5.52 5.53
CA GLU A 84 18.09 6.52 5.00
C GLU A 84 17.69 7.96 5.33
N GLN A 85 16.39 8.27 5.29
CA GLN A 85 15.92 9.66 5.30
C GLN A 85 15.15 10.06 6.57
N LEU A 86 14.53 9.09 7.26
CA LEU A 86 13.68 9.35 8.43
C LEU A 86 14.26 8.79 9.74
N GLY A 87 15.59 8.75 9.85
CA GLY A 87 16.30 8.58 11.12
C GLY A 87 16.74 7.16 11.46
N GLY A 88 17.00 6.31 10.45
CA GLY A 88 17.62 5.00 10.68
C GLY A 88 16.69 3.96 11.28
N ALA A 89 15.37 4.17 11.24
CA ALA A 89 14.43 3.25 11.86
C ALA A 89 14.32 1.96 11.04
N MET A 90 14.46 0.82 11.73
CA MET A 90 14.36 -0.50 11.10
C MET A 90 12.89 -0.93 10.99
N VAL A 91 12.42 -1.08 9.76
CA VAL A 91 11.11 -1.62 9.44
C VAL A 91 11.20 -3.14 9.40
N GLU A 92 10.29 -3.84 10.05
CA GLU A 92 10.18 -5.30 10.09
C GLU A 92 9.44 -5.83 8.86
N ARG A 93 8.31 -5.21 8.51
CA ARG A 93 7.49 -5.53 7.34
C ARG A 93 6.52 -4.40 7.01
N VAL A 94 5.94 -4.43 5.82
CA VAL A 94 4.91 -3.47 5.39
C VAL A 94 3.70 -4.19 4.82
N GLU A 95 2.53 -3.87 5.33
CA GLU A 95 1.25 -4.41 4.88
C GLU A 95 0.49 -3.32 4.10
N PHE A 96 -0.04 -3.65 2.91
CA PHE A 96 -0.73 -2.69 2.04
C PHE A 96 -2.23 -3.02 1.95
N ASP A 97 -3.07 -1.99 1.89
CA ASP A 97 -4.55 -2.07 1.95
C ASP A 97 -5.21 -2.58 0.65
N GLY A 98 -4.49 -2.61 -0.48
CA GLY A 98 -5.08 -3.07 -1.74
C GLY A 98 -4.08 -3.16 -2.88
N LEU A 99 -3.87 -4.36 -3.38
CA LEU A 99 -3.07 -4.65 -4.56
C LEU A 99 -3.93 -4.51 -5.82
N VAL A 100 -3.36 -3.99 -6.90
CA VAL A 100 -4.01 -3.95 -8.22
C VAL A 100 -3.11 -4.70 -9.21
N PRO A 101 -3.59 -5.81 -9.81
CA PRO A 101 -4.86 -6.51 -9.54
C PRO A 101 -4.92 -7.12 -8.13
N ALA A 102 -6.13 -7.29 -7.58
CA ALA A 102 -6.31 -8.02 -6.33
C ALA A 102 -5.82 -9.47 -6.55
N PRO A 103 -5.08 -10.06 -5.60
CA PRO A 103 -4.68 -11.46 -5.73
C PRO A 103 -5.94 -12.31 -5.90
N ALA A 104 -5.96 -13.18 -6.91
CA ALA A 104 -7.04 -14.13 -7.11
C ALA A 104 -7.16 -14.97 -5.82
N LEU A 105 -8.22 -14.74 -5.06
CA LEU A 105 -8.50 -15.52 -3.86
C LEU A 105 -8.85 -16.93 -4.32
N HIS A 106 -7.93 -17.88 -4.18
CA HIS A 106 -8.18 -19.28 -4.39
C HIS A 106 -9.25 -19.74 -3.38
N LYS A 107 -10.52 -19.74 -3.77
CA LYS A 107 -11.55 -20.40 -2.98
C LYS A 107 -11.34 -21.91 -3.15
N LYS A 108 -10.71 -22.56 -2.16
CA LYS A 108 -10.76 -24.02 -2.03
C LYS A 108 -12.22 -24.44 -1.95
N TRP A 109 -12.75 -24.95 -3.05
CA TRP A 109 -14.07 -25.58 -3.08
C TRP A 109 -14.04 -26.76 -2.11
N LYS A 110 -14.81 -26.68 -1.03
CA LYS A 110 -15.05 -27.84 -0.16
C LYS A 110 -16.00 -28.76 -0.93
N GLY A 111 -15.42 -29.60 -1.78
CA GLY A 111 -16.14 -30.60 -2.58
C GLY A 111 -16.99 -31.49 -1.69
N GLU A 112 -18.29 -31.40 -1.87
CA GLU A 112 -19.25 -32.38 -1.41
C GLU A 112 -19.03 -33.69 -2.17
N GLY A 113 -18.66 -34.77 -1.46
CA GLY A 113 -18.60 -36.10 -2.06
C GLY A 113 -17.79 -37.12 -1.28
N ASN A 114 -18.32 -37.60 -0.14
CA ASN A 114 -18.59 -39.05 0.10
C ASN A 114 -18.90 -39.30 1.58
N ARG A 115 -20.20 -39.26 1.93
CA ARG A 115 -20.72 -39.92 3.13
C ARG A 115 -20.84 -41.42 2.84
N LYS A 116 -20.05 -42.21 3.55
CA LYS A 116 -20.32 -43.60 4.00
C LYS A 116 -19.38 -43.79 5.19
N GLY A 117 -19.77 -43.95 6.45
CA GLY A 117 -21.03 -44.17 7.14
C GLY A 117 -20.64 -44.90 8.43
N ASN A 118 -21.10 -44.47 9.61
CA ASN A 118 -21.66 -45.34 10.67
C ASN A 118 -21.92 -44.56 11.99
N ALA A 119 -23.19 -44.61 12.40
CA ALA A 119 -23.78 -44.67 13.76
C ALA A 119 -23.58 -43.61 14.86
N GLY A 120 -24.74 -43.12 15.37
CA GLY A 120 -25.00 -42.70 16.77
C GLY A 120 -25.55 -41.28 16.94
N ALA A 121 -26.86 -41.00 16.72
CA ALA A 121 -27.92 -40.81 17.75
C ALA A 121 -27.63 -39.68 18.77
N SER A 122 -28.42 -38.62 19.00
CA SER A 122 -29.89 -38.52 19.19
C SER A 122 -30.35 -37.04 19.50
N GLY A 123 -31.63 -36.71 19.24
CA GLY A 123 -32.46 -35.61 19.81
C GLY A 123 -32.48 -34.27 19.04
N ASP A 124 -33.52 -33.88 18.27
CA ASP A 124 -34.85 -33.30 18.65
C ASP A 124 -34.70 -31.91 19.34
N GLU A 125 -35.34 -30.78 19.00
CA GLU A 125 -36.60 -30.43 18.31
C GLU A 125 -36.62 -28.91 17.92
N GLU A 126 -37.38 -28.60 16.86
CA GLU A 126 -38.16 -27.39 16.50
C GLU A 126 -37.71 -25.91 16.71
N GLY A 127 -37.76 -25.13 15.62
CA GLY A 127 -38.62 -23.93 15.58
C GLY A 127 -38.06 -22.58 15.09
N ARG A 128 -38.67 -22.07 14.00
CA ARG A 128 -38.90 -20.66 13.59
C ARG A 128 -37.89 -19.95 12.67
N GLY A 129 -38.42 -19.46 11.54
CA GLY A 129 -37.68 -18.82 10.45
C GLY A 129 -37.77 -17.29 10.35
N ARG A 130 -37.24 -16.81 9.19
CA ARG A 130 -37.07 -15.43 8.66
C ARG A 130 -35.89 -14.66 9.31
N LYS A 131 -34.97 -14.03 8.58
CA LYS A 131 -35.14 -13.14 7.40
C LYS A 131 -33.80 -12.94 6.66
N ARG A 132 -33.90 -12.68 5.35
CA ARG A 132 -32.85 -12.61 4.29
C ARG A 132 -31.72 -11.59 4.54
N LYS A 133 -30.49 -11.98 4.20
CA LYS A 133 -29.49 -11.15 3.48
C LYS A 133 -28.39 -12.03 2.87
N ARG A 134 -28.59 -12.53 1.64
CA ARG A 134 -27.52 -13.18 0.88
C ARG A 134 -27.76 -13.08 -0.64
N GLU A 135 -27.88 -11.85 -1.12
CA GLU A 135 -27.91 -11.57 -2.57
C GLU A 135 -26.66 -10.82 -3.05
N GLN A 136 -25.89 -10.18 -2.15
CA GLN A 136 -24.66 -9.46 -2.53
C GLN A 136 -23.44 -10.38 -2.71
N GLU A 137 -23.51 -11.63 -2.26
CA GLU A 137 -22.40 -12.60 -2.41
C GLU A 137 -22.47 -13.34 -3.75
N GLN A 138 -23.63 -13.33 -4.42
CA GLN A 138 -23.84 -14.09 -5.66
C GLN A 138 -23.36 -13.34 -6.91
N GLU A 139 -23.33 -12.01 -6.89
CA GLU A 139 -22.81 -11.19 -7.99
C GLU A 139 -21.27 -11.14 -8.01
N LEU A 140 -20.61 -11.38 -6.88
CA LEU A 140 -19.14 -11.55 -6.79
C LEU A 140 -18.66 -12.98 -7.14
N LEU A 141 -19.58 -13.87 -7.55
CA LEU A 141 -19.31 -15.29 -7.79
C LEU A 141 -19.24 -15.69 -9.28
N ALA A 142 -19.48 -14.75 -10.20
CA ALA A 142 -19.76 -15.08 -11.61
C ALA A 142 -18.61 -14.83 -12.61
N GLU A 143 -17.40 -14.49 -12.17
CA GLU A 143 -16.22 -14.44 -13.06
C GLU A 143 -15.19 -15.47 -12.58
N GLY A 144 -15.55 -16.74 -12.80
CA GLY A 144 -14.74 -17.89 -12.46
C GLY A 144 -13.62 -18.13 -13.48
N VAL A 145 -12.38 -18.01 -13.02
CA VAL A 145 -11.29 -18.89 -13.42
C VAL A 145 -10.56 -19.27 -12.14
N MET A 146 -10.76 -20.49 -11.66
CA MET A 146 -9.87 -21.09 -10.67
C MET A 146 -8.60 -21.45 -11.42
N GLU A 147 -7.55 -20.63 -11.28
CA GLU A 147 -6.21 -21.03 -11.69
C GLU A 147 -5.65 -21.91 -10.56
N ASP A 148 -5.46 -23.20 -10.83
CA ASP A 148 -4.63 -24.06 -9.98
C ASP A 148 -3.22 -23.47 -9.89
N GLU A 149 -2.49 -23.63 -8.77
CA GLU A 149 -1.13 -23.05 -8.61
C GLU A 149 -0.17 -23.49 -9.73
N GLU A 150 -0.43 -24.65 -10.36
CA GLU A 150 0.29 -25.19 -11.51
C GLU A 150 -0.16 -24.60 -12.86
N SER A 151 -1.37 -24.04 -12.93
CA SER A 151 -1.94 -23.37 -14.12
C SER A 151 -1.89 -21.85 -14.03
N ALA A 152 -1.42 -21.30 -12.90
CA ALA A 152 -1.31 -19.87 -12.70
C ALA A 152 -0.37 -19.26 -13.73
N LEU A 153 -0.86 -18.26 -14.46
CA LEU A 153 -0.02 -17.57 -15.43
C LEU A 153 1.19 -16.96 -14.70
N PRO A 154 2.39 -17.04 -15.28
CA PRO A 154 3.56 -16.38 -14.70
C PRO A 154 3.24 -14.92 -14.43
N LYS A 155 3.53 -14.46 -13.21
CA LYS A 155 3.24 -13.10 -12.80
C LYS A 155 3.89 -12.13 -13.80
N LEU A 156 3.07 -11.43 -14.56
CA LEU A 156 3.52 -10.55 -15.66
C LEU A 156 4.33 -9.36 -15.16
N TRP A 157 4.16 -8.99 -13.88
CA TRP A 157 4.85 -7.87 -13.26
C TRP A 157 5.62 -8.30 -12.02
N SER A 158 6.90 -7.95 -11.99
CA SER A 158 7.81 -8.14 -10.86
C SER A 158 7.36 -7.43 -9.58
N THR A 159 6.64 -6.31 -9.72
CA THR A 159 6.10 -5.52 -8.62
C THR A 159 4.65 -5.16 -8.87
N GLU A 160 3.84 -5.27 -7.83
CA GLU A 160 2.42 -4.91 -7.81
C GLU A 160 2.23 -3.40 -7.73
N ILE A 161 1.27 -2.90 -8.50
CA ILE A 161 0.90 -1.49 -8.47
C ILE A 161 -0.13 -1.29 -7.36
N LYS A 162 -0.03 -0.16 -6.66
CA LYS A 162 -0.98 0.21 -5.61
C LYS A 162 -2.10 1.06 -6.18
N ARG A 163 -3.31 0.89 -5.66
CA ARG A 163 -4.46 1.74 -6.00
C ARG A 163 -4.16 3.19 -5.58
N SER A 164 -4.61 4.17 -6.36
CA SER A 164 -4.54 5.57 -5.95
C SER A 164 -5.25 5.78 -4.60
N GLY A 165 -4.60 6.49 -3.68
CA GLY A 165 -5.10 6.72 -2.33
C GLY A 165 -4.97 5.52 -1.37
N SER A 166 -4.29 4.43 -1.75
CA SER A 166 -4.10 3.26 -0.87
C SER A 166 -3.37 3.60 0.42
N GLY A 167 -3.69 2.86 1.48
CA GLY A 167 -2.97 2.88 2.75
C GLY A 167 -1.90 1.79 2.85
N ALA A 168 -0.98 1.98 3.80
CA ALA A 168 -0.05 0.96 4.26
C ALA A 168 0.12 1.03 5.78
N VAL A 169 0.32 -0.13 6.39
CA VAL A 169 0.73 -0.29 7.78
C VAL A 169 2.21 -0.69 7.79
N VAL A 170 3.06 0.17 8.35
CA VAL A 170 4.49 -0.09 8.48
C VAL A 170 4.75 -0.57 9.89
N VAL A 171 5.18 -1.82 10.03
CA VAL A 171 5.53 -2.44 11.31
C VAL A 171 7.03 -2.30 11.52
N PHE A 172 7.44 -1.71 12.63
CA PHE A 172 8.84 -1.56 13.02
C PHE A 172 9.30 -2.74 13.85
N VAL A 173 10.62 -2.96 13.92
CA VAL A 173 11.23 -4.01 14.74
C VAL A 173 10.87 -3.85 16.22
N ASP A 174 10.84 -2.61 16.71
CA ASP A 174 10.50 -2.30 18.09
C ASP A 174 9.73 -0.98 18.24
N LYS A 175 9.09 -0.81 19.42
CA LYS A 175 8.33 0.38 19.78
C LYS A 175 9.18 1.65 19.75
N LYS A 176 10.47 1.56 20.11
CA LYS A 176 11.37 2.71 20.12
C LYS A 176 11.70 3.18 18.70
N SER A 177 11.91 2.26 17.75
CA SER A 177 12.09 2.61 16.33
C SER A 177 10.85 3.31 15.77
N CYS A 178 9.64 2.81 16.06
CA CYS A 178 8.40 3.44 15.63
C CYS A 178 8.26 4.88 16.18
N ARG A 179 8.46 5.07 17.48
CA ARG A 179 8.40 6.39 18.12
C ARG A 179 9.51 7.33 17.63
N GLY A 180 10.72 6.80 17.42
CA GLY A 180 11.86 7.52 16.86
C GLY A 180 11.58 8.03 15.44
N ALA A 181 11.06 7.16 14.58
CA ALA A 181 10.66 7.50 13.22
C ALA A 181 9.61 8.63 13.19
N LEU A 182 8.55 8.51 14.00
CA LEU A 182 7.50 9.53 14.06
C LEU A 182 8.02 10.87 14.61
N LYS A 183 8.95 10.85 15.57
CA LYS A 183 9.63 12.06 16.05
C LYS A 183 10.47 12.68 14.92
N ARG A 184 11.24 11.87 14.20
CA ARG A 184 12.11 12.33 13.13
C ARG A 184 11.31 12.91 11.96
N ILE A 185 10.19 12.29 11.57
CA ILE A 185 9.27 12.85 10.56
C ILE A 185 8.82 14.26 10.96
N LYS A 186 8.40 14.45 12.23
CA LYS A 186 7.99 15.77 12.73
C LYS A 186 9.14 16.78 12.71
N GLU A 187 10.36 16.34 13.00
CA GLU A 187 11.57 17.17 12.91
C GLU A 187 11.88 17.56 11.47
N THR A 188 11.87 16.62 10.53
CA THR A 188 12.06 16.84 9.09
C THR A 188 11.08 17.88 8.54
N ILE A 189 9.81 17.82 8.96
CA ILE A 189 8.78 18.79 8.56
C ILE A 189 9.05 20.17 9.19
N LYS A 190 9.56 20.21 10.42
CA LYS A 190 9.93 21.47 11.08
C LYS A 190 11.16 22.13 10.44
N SER A 191 12.17 21.33 10.08
CA SER A 191 13.38 21.79 9.40
C SER A 191 13.19 22.04 7.91
N ALA A 192 12.01 21.74 7.36
CA ALA A 192 11.71 21.80 5.93
C ALA A 192 12.73 21.01 5.08
N GLN A 193 13.30 19.94 5.64
CA GLN A 193 14.25 19.09 4.94
C GLN A 193 13.54 18.37 3.79
N GLN A 194 14.13 18.43 2.61
CA GLN A 194 13.58 17.79 1.42
C GLN A 194 13.79 16.28 1.50
N ILE A 195 12.68 15.54 1.37
CA ILE A 195 12.68 14.08 1.28
C ILE A 195 12.41 13.68 -0.16
N HIS A 196 13.24 12.81 -0.70
CA HIS A 196 13.13 12.33 -2.08
C HIS A 196 12.53 10.93 -2.11
N TRP A 197 11.53 10.72 -2.96
CA TRP A 197 11.02 9.39 -3.25
C TRP A 197 11.99 8.67 -4.19
N LYS A 198 12.54 7.56 -3.72
CA LYS A 198 13.43 6.69 -4.52
C LYS A 198 12.62 5.49 -4.99
N THR A 199 12.40 5.41 -6.29
CA THR A 199 11.79 4.23 -6.91
C THR A 199 12.86 3.14 -7.08
N SER A 200 12.70 1.99 -6.42
CA SER A 200 13.62 0.85 -6.56
C SER A 200 13.59 0.20 -7.94
N GLU A 201 12.44 0.23 -8.63
CA GLU A 201 12.25 -0.49 -9.89
C GLU A 201 11.90 0.44 -11.05
N ARG A 202 12.70 0.42 -12.13
CA ARG A 202 12.45 1.26 -13.30
C ARG A 202 11.16 0.83 -13.99
N LEU A 203 10.20 1.74 -14.13
CA LEU A 203 8.96 1.50 -14.87
C LEU A 203 9.19 1.47 -16.40
N GLY A 204 8.25 0.88 -17.14
CA GLY A 204 8.22 0.96 -18.61
C GLY A 204 9.17 0.01 -19.34
N ILE A 205 9.96 0.56 -20.28
CA ILE A 205 10.77 -0.20 -21.26
C ILE A 205 11.81 -1.10 -20.57
N HIS A 206 12.36 -0.64 -19.45
CA HIS A 206 13.33 -1.40 -18.65
C HIS A 206 12.74 -2.67 -18.01
N ARG A 207 11.40 -2.74 -17.82
CA ARG A 207 10.71 -3.97 -17.34
C ARG A 207 10.50 -4.96 -18.47
N LYS A 208 10.21 -4.46 -19.69
CA LYS A 208 10.03 -5.30 -20.89
C LYS A 208 11.30 -6.05 -21.28
N SER A 209 12.49 -5.51 -20.98
CA SER A 209 13.76 -6.22 -21.21
C SER A 209 13.96 -7.40 -20.27
N THR A 210 13.57 -7.27 -18.99
CA THR A 210 13.72 -8.35 -17.99
C THR A 210 12.85 -9.57 -18.31
N GLN A 211 11.65 -9.35 -18.83
CA GLN A 211 10.70 -10.43 -19.13
C GLN A 211 11.10 -11.28 -20.36
N ARG A 212 11.99 -10.78 -21.23
CA ARG A 212 12.47 -11.54 -22.41
C ARG A 212 13.47 -12.64 -22.07
N HIS A 213 13.95 -12.70 -20.84
CA HIS A 213 14.91 -13.72 -20.37
C HIS A 213 14.29 -14.83 -19.51
N SER A 214 12.97 -14.87 -19.37
CA SER A 214 12.32 -16.00 -18.71
C SER A 214 12.46 -17.27 -19.56
N PRO A 215 13.02 -18.37 -19.02
CA PRO A 215 13.09 -19.64 -19.73
C PRO A 215 11.67 -20.13 -20.01
N LYS A 216 11.42 -20.60 -21.24
CA LYS A 216 10.15 -21.25 -21.58
C LYS A 216 10.04 -22.54 -20.77
N PRO A 217 8.89 -22.83 -20.14
CA PRO A 217 8.67 -24.14 -19.53
C PRO A 217 8.76 -25.21 -20.63
N ASN A 218 9.49 -26.29 -20.33
CA ASN A 218 9.61 -27.49 -21.19
C ASN A 218 8.32 -28.29 -21.19
#